data_AF-A0A8C3J1X4-F1
#
_entry.id   AF-A0A8C3J1X4-F1
#
_cell.length_a   1.000
_cell.length_b   1.000
_cell.length_c   1.000
_cell.angle_alpha   90.00
_cell.angle_beta   90.00
_cell.angle_gamma   90.00
#
_symmetry.space_group_name_H-M   'P 1'
#
loop_
_entity.id
_entity.type
_entity.pdbx_description
1 polymer ?
#
loop_
_entity_poly.entity_id
_entity_poly.type
_entity_poly.pdbx_seq_one_letter_code
_entity_poly.pdbx_strand_id
1 'polypeptide(L)' 'ECFSSGEKSKGKRVQPPWSPPEGTKHSRLCLYNSLTRNKEIFQPQNGKKVLWYCCGPTVYDASHMGHARYCSSLF' A
#
# COMPACT_ATOMS: atom_id res chain seq x y z
N GLU A 1 -32.60 -29.14 -22.49
CA GLU A 1 -32.24 -28.99 -21.07
C GLU A 1 -31.47 -27.69 -20.92
N CYS A 2 -32.12 -26.68 -20.32
CA CYS A 2 -31.49 -25.40 -20.03
C CYS A 2 -30.54 -25.58 -18.85
N PHE A 3 -29.23 -25.45 -19.07
CA PHE A 3 -28.27 -25.38 -17.98
C PHE A 3 -28.13 -23.91 -17.54
N SER A 4 -28.74 -23.59 -16.41
CA SER A 4 -28.77 -22.27 -15.80
C SER A 4 -27.38 -21.64 -15.65
N SER A 5 -27.24 -20.43 -16.17
CA SER A 5 -26.16 -19.49 -15.88
C SER A 5 -26.19 -19.09 -14.40
N GLY A 6 -25.35 -19.70 -13.58
CA GLY A 6 -25.09 -19.24 -12.21
C GLY A 6 -23.96 -18.22 -12.19
N GLU A 7 -24.28 -16.92 -12.10
CA GLU A 7 -23.30 -15.87 -11.84
C GLU A 7 -22.63 -16.09 -10.47
N LYS A 8 -21.35 -16.51 -10.47
CA LYS A 8 -20.55 -16.56 -9.25
C LYS A 8 -20.15 -15.13 -8.85
N SER A 9 -20.76 -14.62 -7.79
CA SER A 9 -20.33 -13.39 -7.13
C SER A 9 -18.86 -13.52 -6.71
N LYS A 10 -17.98 -12.69 -7.30
CA LYS A 10 -16.54 -12.65 -6.97
C LYS A 10 -16.40 -12.37 -5.47
N GLY A 11 -15.93 -13.37 -4.71
CA GLY A 11 -15.63 -13.22 -3.29
C GLY A 11 -14.72 -12.03 -3.04
N LYS A 12 -15.08 -11.16 -2.09
CA LYS A 12 -14.23 -10.04 -1.67
C LYS A 12 -12.92 -10.64 -1.15
N ARG A 13 -11.78 -10.28 -1.77
CA ARG A 13 -10.46 -10.61 -1.23
C ARG A 13 -10.35 -10.02 0.17
N VAL A 14 -10.31 -10.88 1.18
CA VAL A 14 -10.10 -10.46 2.57
C VAL A 14 -8.59 -10.23 2.75
N GLN A 15 -8.20 -9.03 3.15
CA GLN A 15 -6.81 -8.74 3.45
C GLN A 15 -6.41 -9.42 4.78
N PRO A 16 -5.17 -9.93 4.91
CA PRO A 16 -4.70 -10.49 6.17
C PRO A 16 -4.69 -9.42 7.27
N PRO A 17 -4.82 -9.82 8.55
CA PRO A 17 -4.69 -8.89 9.66
C PRO A 17 -3.30 -8.26 9.66
N TRP A 18 -3.25 -6.93 9.80
CA TRP A 18 -2.02 -6.18 9.95
C TRP A 18 -1.45 -6.35 11.36
N SER A 19 -0.14 -6.59 11.46
CA SER A 19 0.59 -6.56 12.72
C SER A 19 1.84 -5.67 12.60
N PRO A 20 2.13 -4.83 13.61
CA PRO A 20 3.34 -4.01 13.58
C PRO A 20 4.59 -4.90 13.77
N PRO A 21 5.71 -4.58 13.10
CA PRO A 21 6.96 -5.31 13.30
C PRO A 21 7.58 -5.01 14.67
N GLU A 22 8.34 -5.96 15.21
CA GLU A 22 9.15 -5.79 16.43
C GLU A 22 10.36 -4.85 16.21
N GLY A 23 10.11 -3.57 15.92
CA GLY A 23 11.16 -2.57 15.76
C GLY A 23 11.41 -1.73 17.02
N THR A 24 12.39 -0.84 16.97
CA THR A 24 12.64 0.15 18.03
C THR A 24 11.55 1.23 18.07
N LYS A 25 10.92 1.44 19.23
CA LYS A 25 9.75 2.33 19.49
C LYS A 25 9.99 3.84 19.38
N HIS A 26 11.13 4.30 18.83
CA HIS A 26 11.58 5.70 18.98
C HIS A 26 11.40 6.56 17.73
N SER A 27 10.32 6.37 16.98
CA SER A 27 9.96 7.24 15.87
C SER A 27 8.82 8.18 16.28
N ARG A 28 9.01 9.48 16.10
CA ARG A 28 7.94 10.50 16.20
C ARG A 28 7.11 10.61 14.92
N LEU A 29 7.40 9.77 13.92
CA LEU A 29 6.76 9.79 12.62
C LEU A 29 5.50 8.91 12.65
N CYS A 30 4.37 9.48 12.26
CA CYS A 30 3.12 8.76 12.06
C CYS A 30 2.80 8.69 10.57
N LEU A 31 2.50 7.49 10.05
CA LEU A 31 2.12 7.27 8.66
C LEU A 31 0.65 6.84 8.59
N TYR A 32 -0.03 7.23 7.52
CA TYR A 32 -1.38 6.76 7.26
C TYR A 32 -1.31 5.39 6.59
N ASN A 33 -1.81 4.36 7.27
CA ASN A 33 -1.84 3.00 6.75
C ASN A 33 -3.17 2.78 6.03
N SER A 34 -3.14 2.58 4.70
CA SER A 34 -4.35 2.35 3.90
C SER A 34 -5.01 1.00 4.16
N LEU A 35 -4.25 0.02 4.69
CA LEU A 35 -4.75 -1.30 5.08
C LEU A 35 -5.68 -1.21 6.30
N THR A 36 -5.29 -0.44 7.32
CA THR A 36 -6.07 -0.25 8.55
C THR A 36 -6.90 1.04 8.56
N ARG A 37 -6.68 1.92 7.58
CA ARG A 37 -7.28 3.26 7.43
C ARG A 37 -7.04 4.20 8.62
N ASN A 38 -5.98 3.95 9.38
CA ASN A 38 -5.63 4.72 10.56
C ASN A 38 -4.21 5.27 10.47
N LYS A 39 -3.93 6.31 11.25
CA LYS A 39 -2.57 6.82 11.44
C LYS A 39 -1.87 5.95 12.47
N GLU A 40 -0.76 5.33 12.07
CA GLU A 40 0.03 4.43 12.91
C GLU A 40 1.44 4.97 13.07
N ILE A 41 2.06 4.66 14.21
CA ILE A 41 3.45 5.05 14.48
C ILE A 41 4.35 4.21 13.57
N PHE A 42 5.23 4.85 12.81
CA PHE A 42 6.11 4.17 11.87
C PHE A 42 7.25 3.45 12.62
N GLN A 43 7.20 2.13 12.70
CA GLN A 43 8.23 1.34 13.39
C GLN A 43 9.16 0.66 12.36
N PRO A 44 10.44 1.07 12.26
CA PRO A 44 11.35 0.48 11.27
C PRO A 44 11.69 -0.96 11.65
N GLN A 45 11.65 -1.85 10.66
CA GLN A 45 11.98 -3.27 10.84
C GLN A 45 13.46 -3.49 11.15
N ASN A 46 14.36 -2.70 10.56
CA ASN A 46 15.82 -2.89 10.66
C ASN A 46 16.53 -1.60 11.13
N GLY A 47 16.36 -1.24 12.40
CA GLY A 47 17.06 -0.11 13.01
C GLY A 47 16.85 1.21 12.24
N LYS A 48 17.93 1.78 11.68
CA LYS A 48 17.89 3.03 10.89
C LYS A 48 17.66 2.81 9.38
N LYS A 49 17.45 1.56 8.93
CA LYS A 49 17.21 1.23 7.52
C LYS A 49 15.72 1.06 7.28
N VAL A 50 15.19 1.80 6.31
CA VAL A 50 13.80 1.73 5.86
C VAL A 50 13.77 1.20 4.43
N LEU A 51 13.00 0.15 4.19
CA LEU A 51 12.70 -0.34 2.86
C LEU A 51 11.38 0.30 2.41
N TRP A 52 11.41 0.98 1.27
CA TRP A 52 10.25 1.67 0.71
C TRP A 52 10.11 1.30 -0.76
N TYR A 53 8.91 0.92 -1.18
CA TYR A 53 8.59 0.60 -2.57
C TYR A 53 7.45 1.48 -3.06
N CYS A 54 7.57 1.96 -4.30
CA CYS A 54 6.51 2.68 -5.00
C CYS A 54 6.40 2.23 -6.44
N CYS A 55 5.18 2.24 -6.96
CA CYS A 55 4.90 1.88 -8.34
C CYS A 55 5.46 2.95 -9.27
N GLY A 56 6.23 2.56 -10.29
CA GLY A 56 6.68 3.47 -11.33
C GLY A 56 5.59 3.79 -12.37
N PRO A 57 5.80 4.82 -13.21
CA PRO A 57 4.93 5.08 -14.35
C PRO A 57 5.03 3.93 -15.37
N THR A 58 3.96 3.69 -16.12
CA THR A 58 4.00 2.78 -17.27
C THR A 58 4.75 3.43 -18.43
N VAL A 59 5.74 2.75 -18.99
CA VAL A 59 6.71 3.30 -19.97
C VAL A 59 6.16 3.55 -21.38
N TYR A 60 4.88 3.30 -21.61
CA TYR A 60 4.28 3.37 -22.95
C TYR A 60 3.75 4.77 -23.33
N ASP A 61 3.71 5.72 -22.40
CA ASP A 61 3.17 7.05 -22.65
C ASP A 61 4.03 8.15 -22.00
N ALA A 62 3.89 9.36 -22.52
CA ALA A 62 4.57 10.53 -21.98
C ALA A 62 4.15 10.79 -20.53
N SER A 63 5.13 11.13 -19.69
CA SER A 63 4.87 11.48 -18.30
C SER A 63 4.07 12.78 -18.22
N HIS A 64 2.86 12.71 -17.67
CA HIS A 64 2.01 13.88 -17.41
C HIS A 64 2.16 14.38 -15.95
N MET A 65 1.61 15.55 -15.63
CA MET A 65 1.74 16.19 -14.31
C MET A 65 1.26 15.31 -13.13
N GLY A 66 0.35 14.37 -13.39
CA GLY A 66 -0.11 13.37 -12.41
C GLY A 66 1.00 12.44 -11.96
N HIS A 67 1.80 11.91 -12.89
CA HIS A 67 3.02 11.15 -12.56
C HIS A 67 4.03 12.03 -11.78
N ALA A 68 4.21 13.29 -12.18
CA ALA A 68 5.12 14.20 -11.49
C ALA A 68 4.69 14.45 -10.03
N ARG A 69 3.39 14.69 -9.77
CA ARG A 69 2.88 14.86 -8.40
C ARG A 69 3.08 13.62 -7.54
N TYR A 70 2.82 12.44 -8.09
CA TYR A 70 3.02 11.18 -7.38
C TYR A 70 4.50 10.94 -7.08
N CYS A 71 5.38 11.10 -8.06
CA CYS A 71 6.82 10.94 -7.89
C CYS A 71 7.43 11.96 -6.92
N SER A 72 6.98 13.21 -6.93
CA SER A 72 7.46 14.24 -6.01
C SER A 72 6.95 14.08 -4.58
N SER A 73 5.77 13.47 -4.38
CA SER A 73 5.21 13.23 -3.04
C SER A 73 5.89 12.09 -2.27
N LEU A 74 6.94 11.50 -2.85
CA LEU A 74 7.69 10.38 -2.30
C LEU A 74 8.87 10.78 -1.39
N PHE A 75 9.20 12.06 -1.34
CA PHE A 75 10.24 12.66 -0.49
C PHE A 75 9.63 13.58 0.55
#